data_AF-A0A845YAF9-F1
#
_entry.id   AF-A0A845YAF9-F1
#
_cell.length_a   1.000
_cell.length_b   1.000
_cell.length_c   1.000
_cell.angle_alpha   90.00
_cell.angle_beta   90.00
_cell.angle_gamma   90.00
#
_symmetry.space_group_name_H-M   'P 1'
#
loop_
_entity.id
_entity.type
_entity.pdbx_description
1 polymer ?
#
loop_
_entity_poly.entity_id
_entity_poly.type
_entity_poly.pdbx_seq_one_letter_code
_entity_poly.pdbx_strand_id
1 'polypeptide(L)'
;MTNILLGLLYALKHSKTDPLSPQTKWNHVPQSSQIPTPTAPRLLEAKVQKGYYNGERVQILPTPHTREKPSPHRVVSATNQVLSVQRIRNKNYHIDLAREDYYQTGGEAPGLWHGTGAALLGLKAGEKVSRDNLHNLMDGLSPQGSHKLVQNAGSGKVIYRNRQGVLQEREREIGWDFTLSAPKTLSIIWSQADLRTRKTVEKIHADAVKKTLDWLELQATTRRGKGGAKRESSKLVIAMFPHSTSRAVDNHLPDPQLHTHCLVMNLGVRDDGTTGAIEINRLLEHKMIVGALYRAELAKQIGERLGYEIGAHIQEKGEFETASSVKKQGNLFEVKGVKEELLEEFSKRRRKIKQKLQERGEESAVAAEVAALDTR
;
A
#
# COMPACT_ATOMS: atom_id res chain seq x y z
N MET A 1 -31.70 28.39 9.64
CA MET A 1 -31.30 28.17 8.23
C MET A 1 -30.76 29.47 7.63
N THR A 2 -29.58 29.89 8.08
CA THR A 2 -28.91 31.10 7.56
C THR A 2 -27.49 31.05 8.12
N ASN A 3 -26.54 30.53 7.33
CA ASN A 3 -25.08 30.80 7.40
C ASN A 3 -24.24 29.92 6.43
N ILE A 4 -24.77 29.59 5.25
CA ILE A 4 -23.98 28.88 4.21
C ILE A 4 -23.79 29.75 2.94
N LEU A 5 -24.45 30.91 2.83
CA LEU A 5 -24.41 31.71 1.59
C LEU A 5 -23.32 32.79 1.49
N LEU A 6 -22.51 33.05 2.52
CA LEU A 6 -21.45 34.09 2.43
C LEU A 6 -20.09 33.59 1.92
N GLY A 7 -19.86 32.27 1.84
CA GLY A 7 -18.57 31.72 1.36
C GLY A 7 -18.40 31.68 -0.16
N LEU A 8 -19.51 31.64 -0.91
CA LEU A 8 -19.50 31.49 -2.38
C LEU A 8 -19.38 32.81 -3.15
N LEU A 9 -19.59 33.96 -2.50
CA LEU A 9 -19.49 35.29 -3.11
C LEU A 9 -18.06 35.87 -3.11
N TYR A 10 -17.11 35.28 -2.38
CA TYR A 10 -15.72 35.76 -2.34
C TYR A 10 -14.85 35.19 -3.47
N ALA A 11 -15.21 34.02 -4.02
CA ALA A 11 -14.44 33.35 -5.08
C ALA A 11 -14.75 33.85 -6.51
N LEU A 12 -15.81 34.64 -6.70
CA LEU A 12 -16.23 35.16 -8.02
C LEU A 12 -15.73 36.58 -8.32
N LYS A 13 -14.97 37.21 -7.41
CA LYS A 13 -14.52 38.61 -7.56
C LYS A 13 -13.07 38.78 -8.05
N HIS A 14 -12.36 37.69 -8.39
CA HIS A 14 -10.94 37.75 -8.80
C HIS A 14 -10.58 37.01 -10.11
N SER A 15 -11.54 36.61 -10.94
CA SER A 15 -11.25 36.13 -12.31
C SER A 15 -11.36 37.28 -13.31
N LYS A 16 -10.27 38.05 -13.50
CA LYS A 16 -10.11 38.89 -14.69
C LYS A 16 -9.37 38.09 -15.76
N THR A 17 -10.10 37.64 -16.76
CA THR A 17 -9.56 37.27 -18.07
C THR A 17 -9.99 38.36 -19.05
N ASP A 18 -9.05 39.01 -19.72
CA ASP A 18 -9.33 39.86 -20.88
C ASP A 18 -8.78 39.20 -22.15
N PRO A 19 -9.45 39.33 -23.31
CA PRO A 19 -9.14 38.63 -24.54
C PRO A 19 -8.32 39.49 -25.50
N LEU A 20 -7.32 38.91 -26.17
CA LEU A 20 -6.69 39.54 -27.34
C LEU A 20 -6.42 38.54 -28.47
N SER A 21 -6.62 39.07 -29.68
CA SER A 21 -6.76 38.43 -30.99
C SER A 21 -5.39 38.17 -31.69
N PRO A 22 -5.37 37.63 -32.93
CA PRO A 22 -4.22 36.94 -33.51
C PRO A 22 -3.30 37.88 -34.31
N GLN A 23 -2.00 37.55 -34.34
CA GLN A 23 -1.05 37.74 -35.47
C GLN A 23 0.40 37.65 -34.96
N THR A 24 1.15 36.61 -35.32
CA THR A 24 2.59 36.76 -35.62
C THR A 24 3.05 35.65 -36.56
N LYS A 25 3.91 36.06 -37.48
CA LYS A 25 4.30 35.44 -38.74
C LYS A 25 5.21 34.23 -38.56
N TRP A 26 5.05 33.23 -39.42
CA TRP A 26 6.01 32.16 -39.64
C TRP A 26 7.14 32.67 -40.54
N ASN A 27 8.38 32.62 -40.05
CA ASN A 27 9.57 32.79 -40.88
C ASN A 27 10.47 31.55 -40.72
N HIS A 28 10.75 30.93 -41.87
CA HIS A 28 11.92 30.13 -42.24
C HIS A 28 12.45 29.04 -41.29
N VAL A 29 12.28 27.77 -41.71
CA VAL A 29 13.21 26.68 -41.40
C VAL A 29 13.69 26.09 -42.73
N PRO A 30 15.02 25.99 -42.98
CA PRO A 30 15.55 25.46 -44.24
C PRO A 30 15.54 23.93 -44.29
N GLN A 31 15.48 23.42 -45.53
CA GLN A 31 15.47 22.00 -45.89
C GLN A 31 16.78 21.27 -45.61
N SER A 32 16.61 19.96 -45.38
CA SER A 32 17.55 18.85 -45.62
C SER A 32 18.57 18.51 -44.52
N SER A 33 18.32 17.39 -43.85
CA SER A 33 19.31 16.32 -43.67
C SER A 33 18.58 15.00 -43.44
N GLN A 34 19.03 13.96 -44.13
CA GLN A 34 18.45 12.62 -44.16
C GLN A 34 18.49 11.97 -42.78
N ILE A 35 17.35 11.44 -42.31
CA ILE A 35 17.28 10.58 -41.13
C ILE A 35 17.39 9.13 -41.62
N PRO A 36 18.33 8.31 -41.09
CA PRO A 36 18.48 6.92 -41.49
C PRO A 36 17.28 6.08 -41.04
N THR A 37 16.84 5.18 -41.90
CA THR A 37 15.80 4.17 -41.64
C THR A 37 16.19 3.29 -40.44
N PRO A 38 15.28 3.06 -39.47
CA PRO A 38 15.58 2.17 -38.35
C PRO A 38 15.64 0.72 -38.83
N THR A 39 16.78 0.08 -38.59
CA THR A 39 17.00 -1.36 -38.77
C THR A 39 16.01 -2.14 -37.91
N ALA A 40 15.28 -3.07 -38.51
CA ALA A 40 14.34 -3.94 -37.81
C ALA A 40 15.04 -4.70 -36.67
N PRO A 41 14.48 -4.74 -35.44
CA PRO A 41 15.08 -5.53 -34.37
C PRO A 41 15.00 -7.02 -34.71
N ARG A 42 16.13 -7.73 -34.58
CA ARG A 42 16.18 -9.20 -34.59
C ARG A 42 15.17 -9.73 -33.55
N LEU A 43 14.11 -10.39 -34.03
CA LEU A 43 13.22 -11.18 -33.20
C LEU A 43 14.04 -12.31 -32.58
N LEU A 44 14.28 -12.22 -31.27
CA LEU A 44 14.59 -13.40 -30.45
C LEU A 44 13.44 -14.39 -30.65
N GLU A 45 13.73 -15.58 -31.17
CA GLU A 45 12.77 -16.67 -31.29
C GLU A 45 12.26 -17.07 -29.90
N ALA A 46 11.17 -16.44 -29.47
CA ALA A 46 10.46 -16.82 -28.26
C ALA A 46 9.83 -18.20 -28.51
N LYS A 47 10.22 -19.21 -27.73
CA LYS A 47 9.62 -20.54 -27.77
C LYS A 47 8.10 -20.44 -27.53
N VAL A 48 7.33 -20.60 -28.59
CA VAL A 48 5.85 -20.66 -28.55
C VAL A 48 5.43 -21.92 -27.81
N GLN A 49 4.72 -21.78 -26.68
CA GLN A 49 4.10 -22.92 -26.02
C GLN A 49 2.71 -23.18 -26.62
N LYS A 50 2.46 -24.43 -27.03
CA LYS A 50 1.15 -24.90 -27.49
C LYS A 50 0.35 -25.34 -26.26
N GLY A 51 -0.82 -24.73 -26.04
CA GLY A 51 -1.73 -25.09 -24.94
C GLY A 51 -3.15 -25.32 -25.43
N TYR A 52 -4.04 -25.71 -24.51
CA TYR A 52 -5.47 -25.87 -24.78
C TYR A 52 -6.29 -24.93 -23.89
N TYR A 53 -7.31 -24.27 -24.45
CA TYR A 53 -8.29 -23.47 -23.72
C TYR A 53 -9.69 -23.81 -24.23
N ASN A 54 -10.62 -24.20 -23.35
CA ASN A 54 -11.95 -24.70 -23.71
C ASN A 54 -11.95 -25.81 -24.79
N GLY A 55 -10.95 -26.70 -24.76
CA GLY A 55 -10.82 -27.78 -25.74
C GLY A 55 -10.20 -27.38 -27.08
N GLU A 56 -9.94 -26.09 -27.32
CA GLU A 56 -9.31 -25.60 -28.55
C GLU A 56 -7.80 -25.40 -28.37
N ARG A 57 -7.04 -25.73 -29.42
CA ARG A 57 -5.58 -25.58 -29.46
C ARG A 57 -5.23 -24.11 -29.66
N VAL A 58 -4.53 -23.50 -28.71
CA VAL A 58 -4.15 -22.09 -28.74
C VAL A 58 -2.64 -21.89 -28.60
N GLN A 59 -2.13 -20.87 -29.28
CA GLN A 59 -0.74 -20.41 -29.15
C GLN A 59 -0.65 -19.41 -27.99
N ILE A 60 0.18 -19.72 -26.99
CA ILE A 60 0.43 -18.84 -25.85
C ILE A 60 1.76 -18.14 -26.09
N LEU A 61 1.72 -16.82 -26.25
CA LEU A 61 2.93 -16.01 -26.39
C LEU A 61 3.42 -15.61 -24.98
N PRO A 62 4.73 -15.77 -24.69
CA PRO A 62 5.29 -15.25 -23.44
C PRO A 62 5.18 -13.72 -23.42
N THR A 63 4.83 -13.18 -22.26
CA THR A 63 4.71 -11.73 -22.03
C THR A 63 6.07 -11.05 -22.21
N PRO A 64 6.24 -10.10 -23.15
CA PRO A 64 7.47 -9.31 -23.23
C PRO A 64 7.65 -8.49 -21.94
N HIS A 65 8.83 -8.55 -21.32
CA HIS A 65 9.20 -7.72 -20.17
C HIS A 65 9.60 -6.29 -20.59
N THR A 66 8.76 -5.62 -21.37
CA THR A 66 8.96 -4.21 -21.72
C THR A 66 7.64 -3.46 -21.55
N ARG A 67 7.43 -2.91 -20.35
CA ARG A 67 6.46 -1.81 -20.17
C ARG A 67 7.21 -0.50 -20.21
N GLU A 68 6.92 0.32 -21.22
CA GLU A 68 7.16 1.75 -21.14
C GLU A 68 6.43 2.33 -19.92
N LYS A 69 7.14 3.14 -19.14
CA LYS A 69 6.64 3.78 -17.92
C LYS A 69 5.59 4.84 -18.29
N PRO A 70 4.42 4.88 -17.63
CA PRO A 70 3.53 6.03 -17.77
C PRO A 70 4.18 7.30 -17.20
N SER A 71 3.85 8.44 -17.82
CA SER A 71 4.32 9.79 -17.55
C SER A 71 4.18 10.19 -16.06
N PRO A 72 5.06 11.08 -15.55
CA PRO A 72 5.21 11.29 -14.12
C PRO A 72 4.06 12.14 -13.57
N HIS A 73 3.08 11.50 -12.95
CA HIS A 73 2.24 12.19 -11.97
C HIS A 73 3.08 12.44 -10.71
N ARG A 74 3.35 13.73 -10.49
CA ARG A 74 3.85 14.44 -9.31
C ARG A 74 4.07 13.56 -8.06
N VAL A 75 5.33 13.36 -7.71
CA VAL A 75 5.78 12.42 -6.67
C VAL A 75 5.89 13.11 -5.30
N VAL A 76 5.24 12.51 -4.30
CA VAL A 76 5.50 12.74 -2.87
C VAL A 76 6.58 11.74 -2.42
N SER A 77 7.59 12.23 -1.71
CA SER A 77 8.73 11.45 -1.18
C SER A 77 8.27 10.17 -0.46
N ALA A 78 8.84 9.02 -0.83
CA ALA A 78 8.50 7.70 -0.28
C ALA A 78 9.07 7.39 1.11
N THR A 79 9.71 8.35 1.78
CA THR A 79 10.41 8.07 3.05
C THR A 79 9.59 8.37 4.31
N ASN A 80 8.30 8.73 4.18
CA ASN A 80 7.36 8.99 5.28
C ASN A 80 5.96 8.38 4.99
N GLN A 81 5.89 7.13 4.53
CA GLN A 81 4.61 6.50 4.22
C GLN A 81 3.97 5.89 5.48
N VAL A 82 2.87 6.48 5.92
CA VAL A 82 1.99 5.94 6.98
C VAL A 82 1.32 4.65 6.54
N LEU A 83 0.94 4.57 5.26
CA LEU A 83 0.35 3.40 4.65
C LEU A 83 1.16 3.03 3.41
N SER A 84 1.71 1.81 3.42
CA SER A 84 2.22 1.15 2.22
C SER A 84 1.25 0.06 1.80
N VAL A 85 1.10 -0.15 0.49
CA VAL A 85 0.26 -1.22 -0.04
C VAL A 85 1.06 -2.02 -1.04
N GLN A 86 1.23 -3.31 -0.79
CA GLN A 86 2.02 -4.20 -1.64
C GLN A 86 1.19 -5.39 -2.09
N ARG A 87 1.39 -5.81 -3.34
CA ARG A 87 0.84 -7.09 -3.83
C ARG A 87 1.58 -8.24 -3.13
N ILE A 88 0.85 -9.18 -2.57
CA ILE A 88 1.45 -10.38 -1.98
C ILE A 88 1.89 -11.30 -3.12
N ARG A 89 3.20 -11.45 -3.30
CA ARG A 89 3.80 -12.34 -4.32
C ARG A 89 4.19 -13.70 -3.75
N ASN A 90 4.74 -13.71 -2.54
CA ASN A 90 5.16 -14.91 -1.84
C ASN A 90 4.27 -15.14 -0.62
N LYS A 91 3.38 -16.15 -0.70
CA LYS A 91 2.53 -16.54 0.42
C LYS A 91 3.34 -17.06 1.61
N ASN A 92 4.43 -17.79 1.36
CA ASN A 92 5.22 -18.42 2.41
C ASN A 92 5.83 -17.39 3.35
N TYR A 93 6.32 -16.26 2.82
CA TYR A 93 6.85 -15.18 3.66
C TYR A 93 5.86 -14.73 4.76
N HIS A 94 4.57 -14.60 4.41
CA HIS A 94 3.53 -14.17 5.35
C HIS A 94 2.97 -15.31 6.20
N ILE A 95 3.01 -16.53 5.67
CA ILE A 95 2.65 -17.74 6.42
C ILE A 95 3.69 -18.05 7.50
N ASP A 96 4.95 -17.75 7.24
CA ASP A 96 6.03 -17.86 8.22
C ASP A 96 5.93 -16.79 9.31
N LEU A 97 5.34 -15.61 9.04
CA LEU A 97 4.96 -14.67 10.11
C LEU A 97 3.94 -15.30 11.07
N ALA A 98 3.06 -16.18 10.59
CA ALA A 98 2.16 -16.96 11.46
C ALA A 98 2.87 -18.10 12.22
N ARG A 99 4.17 -18.37 11.96
CA ARG A 99 5.01 -19.35 12.70
C ARG A 99 5.77 -18.76 13.88
N GLU A 100 6.23 -17.52 13.80
CA GLU A 100 7.24 -16.98 14.74
C GLU A 100 6.73 -16.81 16.19
N ASP A 101 5.42 -16.97 16.42
CA ASP A 101 4.74 -16.79 17.71
C ASP A 101 4.96 -17.87 18.79
N TYR A 102 5.73 -18.94 18.55
CA TYR A 102 5.69 -20.11 19.47
C TYR A 102 7.02 -20.53 20.12
N TYR A 103 8.19 -20.02 19.70
CA TYR A 103 9.47 -20.55 20.20
C TYR A 103 10.41 -19.58 20.90
N GLN A 104 10.06 -18.30 21.09
CA GLN A 104 10.88 -17.40 21.88
C GLN A 104 10.03 -16.70 22.95
N THR A 105 10.48 -16.79 24.20
CA THR A 105 9.96 -16.19 25.44
C THR A 105 10.00 -14.64 25.45
N GLY A 106 9.66 -14.04 24.31
CA GLY A 106 9.66 -12.61 24.01
C GLY A 106 9.18 -12.27 22.59
N GLY A 107 8.44 -13.16 21.93
CA GLY A 107 8.01 -13.01 20.53
C GLY A 107 6.96 -11.92 20.28
N GLU A 108 6.80 -11.55 19.00
CA GLU A 108 5.77 -10.62 18.55
C GLU A 108 4.36 -11.15 18.84
N ALA A 109 3.37 -10.25 18.86
CA ALA A 109 2.00 -10.64 19.17
C ALA A 109 1.40 -11.43 17.99
N PRO A 110 0.55 -12.44 18.27
CA PRO A 110 0.09 -13.33 17.24
C PRO A 110 -0.76 -12.64 16.20
N GLY A 111 -0.74 -13.18 14.98
CA GLY A 111 -1.63 -12.73 13.92
C GLY A 111 -3.10 -12.91 14.32
N LEU A 112 -3.94 -11.91 14.08
CA LEU A 112 -5.37 -11.92 14.43
C LEU A 112 -6.27 -11.71 13.20
N TRP A 113 -7.39 -12.41 13.14
CA TRP A 113 -8.42 -12.19 12.12
C TRP A 113 -9.16 -10.87 12.34
N HIS A 114 -9.51 -10.20 11.24
CA HIS A 114 -10.33 -8.98 11.20
C HIS A 114 -11.21 -8.95 9.96
N GLY A 115 -12.21 -8.06 9.97
CA GLY A 115 -13.19 -7.89 8.90
C GLY A 115 -14.41 -8.79 9.06
N THR A 116 -15.58 -8.25 8.71
CA THR A 116 -16.84 -9.00 8.81
C THR A 116 -16.89 -10.19 7.85
N GLY A 117 -16.11 -10.15 6.76
CA GLY A 117 -15.97 -11.28 5.84
C GLY A 117 -15.30 -12.49 6.49
N ALA A 118 -14.32 -12.28 7.37
CA ALA A 118 -13.70 -13.37 8.13
C ALA A 118 -14.73 -14.06 9.04
N ALA A 119 -15.54 -13.26 9.74
CA ALA A 119 -16.60 -13.76 10.62
C ALA A 119 -17.65 -14.59 9.86
N LEU A 120 -18.05 -14.14 8.66
CA LEU A 120 -18.97 -14.87 7.79
C LEU A 120 -18.43 -16.21 7.29
N LEU A 121 -17.10 -16.40 7.30
CA LEU A 121 -16.44 -17.67 6.99
C LEU A 121 -16.14 -18.51 8.23
N GLY A 122 -16.65 -18.11 9.40
CA GLY A 122 -16.46 -18.82 10.66
C GLY A 122 -15.13 -18.52 11.38
N LEU A 123 -14.42 -17.47 10.97
CA LEU A 123 -13.18 -17.00 11.61
C LEU A 123 -13.49 -15.78 12.47
N LYS A 124 -13.44 -15.90 13.80
CA LYS A 124 -13.90 -14.82 14.68
C LYS A 124 -12.91 -13.65 14.68
N ALA A 125 -13.41 -12.42 14.68
CA ALA A 125 -12.55 -11.25 14.81
C ALA A 125 -11.76 -11.30 16.13
N GLY A 126 -10.45 -11.08 16.07
CA GLY A 126 -9.54 -11.23 17.21
C GLY A 126 -9.13 -12.67 17.52
N GLU A 127 -9.58 -13.66 16.76
CA GLU A 127 -9.07 -15.03 16.85
C GLU A 127 -7.69 -15.14 16.20
N LYS A 128 -6.83 -16.00 16.76
CA LYS A 128 -5.50 -16.24 16.22
C LYS A 128 -5.58 -16.80 14.79
N VAL A 129 -4.77 -16.24 13.90
CA VAL A 129 -4.61 -16.72 12.53
C VAL A 129 -3.87 -18.04 12.54
N SER A 130 -4.55 -19.11 12.12
CA SER A 130 -3.88 -20.39 11.89
C SER A 130 -3.19 -20.40 10.52
N ARG A 131 -2.07 -21.12 10.45
CA ARG A 131 -1.28 -21.30 9.23
C ARG A 131 -2.14 -21.84 8.08
N ASP A 132 -2.93 -22.86 8.35
CA ASP A 132 -3.71 -23.57 7.34
C ASP A 132 -4.89 -22.72 6.84
N ASN A 133 -5.60 -22.02 7.74
CA ASN A 133 -6.66 -21.12 7.30
C ASN A 133 -6.10 -19.99 6.44
N LEU A 134 -4.96 -19.40 6.83
CA LEU A 134 -4.30 -18.36 6.07
C LEU A 134 -3.89 -18.85 4.67
N HIS A 135 -3.23 -20.00 4.60
CA HIS A 135 -2.81 -20.61 3.34
C HIS A 135 -4.01 -20.88 2.42
N ASN A 136 -5.06 -21.50 2.94
CA ASN A 136 -6.26 -21.84 2.16
C ASN A 136 -6.97 -20.59 1.63
N LEU A 137 -7.14 -19.57 2.47
CA LEU A 137 -7.77 -18.31 2.06
C LEU A 137 -6.92 -17.55 1.03
N MET A 138 -5.59 -17.55 1.17
CA MET A 138 -4.69 -17.00 0.15
C MET A 138 -4.84 -17.72 -1.18
N ASP A 139 -5.07 -19.04 -1.19
CA ASP A 139 -5.35 -19.82 -2.40
C ASP A 139 -6.79 -19.66 -2.90
N GLY A 140 -7.64 -18.91 -2.19
CA GLY A 140 -9.03 -18.64 -2.55
C GLY A 140 -10.00 -19.77 -2.21
N LEU A 141 -9.63 -20.63 -1.27
CA LEU A 141 -10.44 -21.73 -0.74
C LEU A 141 -11.11 -21.33 0.58
N SER A 142 -12.08 -22.11 1.03
CA SER A 142 -12.65 -21.99 2.39
C SER A 142 -11.56 -22.14 3.46
N PRO A 143 -11.76 -21.66 4.70
CA PRO A 143 -10.74 -21.80 5.74
C PRO A 143 -10.29 -23.25 5.96
N GLN A 144 -11.20 -24.22 5.77
CA GLN A 144 -10.94 -25.66 5.86
C GLN A 144 -10.39 -26.27 4.56
N GLY A 145 -10.29 -25.50 3.48
CA GLY A 145 -9.80 -25.96 2.17
C GLY A 145 -10.80 -26.79 1.37
N SER A 146 -12.04 -26.95 1.85
CA SER A 146 -13.04 -27.89 1.32
C SER A 146 -13.71 -27.45 0.02
N HIS A 147 -13.82 -26.15 -0.24
CA HIS A 147 -14.44 -25.63 -1.46
C HIS A 147 -13.83 -24.31 -1.93
N LYS A 148 -14.07 -23.97 -3.20
CA LYS A 148 -13.61 -22.72 -3.79
C LYS A 148 -14.46 -21.55 -3.31
N LEU A 149 -13.82 -20.44 -3.00
CA LEU A 149 -14.48 -19.15 -2.72
C LEU A 149 -14.31 -18.16 -3.88
N VAL A 150 -13.39 -18.41 -4.81
CA VAL A 150 -13.25 -17.65 -6.06
C VAL A 150 -13.04 -18.59 -7.25
N GLN A 151 -13.40 -18.13 -8.44
CA GLN A 151 -13.42 -18.97 -9.65
C GLN A 151 -12.07 -19.64 -9.97
N ASN A 152 -10.97 -18.92 -9.74
CA ASN A 152 -9.60 -19.37 -10.01
C ASN A 152 -8.89 -19.93 -8.77
N ALA A 153 -9.62 -20.34 -7.72
CA ALA A 153 -9.01 -20.85 -6.50
C ALA A 153 -8.10 -22.06 -6.78
N GLY A 154 -6.92 -22.08 -6.15
CA GLY A 154 -5.91 -23.13 -6.28
C GLY A 154 -5.18 -23.18 -7.63
N SER A 155 -5.46 -22.31 -8.59
CA SER A 155 -4.92 -22.45 -9.96
C SER A 155 -3.43 -22.07 -10.08
N GLY A 156 -2.87 -21.34 -9.12
CA GLY A 156 -1.51 -20.76 -9.14
C GLY A 156 -1.33 -19.67 -10.19
N LYS A 157 -1.74 -19.94 -11.43
CA LYS A 157 -1.72 -19.03 -12.58
C LYS A 157 -3.12 -18.84 -13.16
N VAL A 158 -3.29 -17.75 -13.90
CA VAL A 158 -4.55 -17.36 -14.53
C VAL A 158 -4.28 -16.94 -15.97
N ILE A 159 -5.05 -17.51 -16.89
CA ILE A 159 -5.04 -17.11 -18.31
C ILE A 159 -6.08 -16.00 -18.51
N TYR A 160 -5.69 -14.92 -19.17
CA TYR A 160 -6.59 -13.81 -19.49
C TYR A 160 -6.33 -13.28 -20.90
N ARG A 161 -7.33 -12.61 -21.48
CA ARG A 161 -7.20 -11.94 -22.78
C ARG A 161 -6.86 -10.47 -22.55
N ASN A 162 -5.77 -9.98 -23.16
CA ASN A 162 -5.40 -8.56 -23.08
C ASN A 162 -6.29 -7.70 -24.00
N ARG A 163 -6.07 -6.37 -24.02
CA ARG A 163 -6.87 -5.43 -24.83
C ARG A 163 -6.77 -5.72 -26.34
N GLN A 164 -5.67 -6.33 -26.78
CA GLN A 164 -5.41 -6.72 -28.17
C GLN A 164 -6.00 -8.09 -28.53
N GLY A 165 -6.74 -8.73 -27.62
CA GLY A 165 -7.33 -10.03 -27.87
C GLY A 165 -6.37 -11.21 -27.70
N VAL A 166 -5.14 -10.98 -27.26
CA VAL A 166 -4.11 -12.03 -27.11
C VAL A 166 -4.23 -12.69 -25.73
N LEU A 167 -4.16 -14.02 -25.70
CA LEU A 167 -4.09 -14.79 -24.45
C LEU A 167 -2.75 -14.55 -23.76
N GLN A 168 -2.80 -14.31 -22.46
CA GLN A 168 -1.67 -14.03 -21.60
C GLN A 168 -1.82 -14.85 -20.32
N GLU A 169 -0.70 -15.19 -19.71
CA GLU A 169 -0.64 -15.88 -18.43
C GLU A 169 -0.07 -14.95 -17.36
N ARG A 170 -0.64 -14.98 -16.16
CA ARG A 170 -0.05 -14.32 -14.99
C ARG A 170 -0.28 -15.13 -13.72
N GLU A 171 0.52 -14.86 -12.69
CA GLU A 171 0.25 -15.38 -11.36
C GLU A 171 -1.11 -14.92 -10.85
N ARG A 172 -1.79 -15.80 -10.12
CA ARG A 172 -3.03 -15.47 -9.44
C ARG A 172 -2.78 -14.35 -8.43
N GLU A 173 -3.71 -13.42 -8.37
CA GLU A 173 -3.75 -12.40 -7.32
C GLU A 173 -4.29 -13.06 -6.05
N ILE A 174 -3.46 -13.17 -5.02
CA ILE A 174 -3.82 -13.84 -3.75
C ILE A 174 -4.28 -12.85 -2.67
N GLY A 175 -3.82 -11.60 -2.75
CA GLY A 175 -4.16 -10.55 -1.80
C GLY A 175 -3.16 -9.39 -1.83
N TRP A 176 -3.39 -8.43 -0.94
CA TRP A 176 -2.58 -7.23 -0.77
C TRP A 176 -2.30 -7.00 0.70
N ASP A 177 -1.08 -6.58 1.00
CA ASP A 177 -0.66 -6.19 2.33
C ASP A 177 -0.80 -4.67 2.47
N PHE A 178 -1.69 -4.25 3.35
CA PHE A 178 -1.87 -2.86 3.76
C PHE A 178 -1.10 -2.64 5.07
N THR A 179 0.16 -2.25 4.97
CA THR A 179 1.00 -2.03 6.14
C THR A 179 0.77 -0.62 6.69
N LEU A 180 0.22 -0.55 7.91
CA LEU A 180 0.01 0.70 8.65
C LEU A 180 1.15 0.89 9.65
N SER A 181 1.92 1.96 9.49
CA SER A 181 3.10 2.26 10.29
C SER A 181 2.88 3.49 11.15
N ALA A 182 3.14 3.37 12.45
CA ALA A 182 3.10 4.51 13.37
C ALA A 182 4.21 5.54 13.07
N PRO A 183 4.03 6.81 13.47
CA PRO A 183 5.12 7.79 13.47
C PRO A 183 6.34 7.28 14.24
N LYS A 184 7.51 7.74 13.81
CA LYS A 184 8.76 7.24 14.39
C LYS A 184 8.89 7.64 15.85
N THR A 185 8.49 8.87 16.20
CA THR A 185 8.47 9.34 17.59
C THR A 185 7.64 8.42 18.50
N LEU A 186 6.46 7.98 18.06
CA LEU A 186 5.62 7.07 18.85
C LEU A 186 6.30 5.71 19.05
N SER A 187 7.02 5.20 18.04
CA SER A 187 7.76 3.95 18.14
C SER A 187 8.96 4.05 19.11
N ILE A 188 9.66 5.19 19.11
CA ILE A 188 10.74 5.48 20.07
C ILE A 188 10.19 5.59 21.49
N ILE A 189 9.09 6.33 21.68
CA ILE A 189 8.44 6.43 23.00
C ILE A 189 8.07 5.04 23.50
N TRP A 190 7.43 4.22 22.66
CA TRP A 190 7.10 2.83 23.02
C TRP A 190 8.35 2.06 23.45
N SER A 191 9.45 2.10 22.69
CA SER A 191 10.63 1.30 23.04
C SER A 191 11.27 1.72 24.37
N GLN A 192 11.25 3.02 24.69
CA GLN A 192 11.87 3.55 25.92
C GLN A 192 10.93 3.57 27.14
N ALA A 193 9.62 3.43 26.95
CA ALA A 193 8.66 3.58 28.04
C ALA A 193 8.57 2.37 28.97
N ASP A 194 7.98 2.57 30.14
CA ASP A 194 7.61 1.48 31.06
C ASP A 194 6.55 0.53 30.44
N LEU A 195 6.34 -0.62 31.07
CA LEU A 195 5.43 -1.66 30.56
C LEU A 195 3.98 -1.16 30.40
N ARG A 196 3.47 -0.32 31.32
CA ARG A 196 2.11 0.19 31.27
C ARG A 196 1.93 1.14 30.09
N THR A 197 2.88 2.04 29.90
CA THR A 197 2.89 2.99 28.78
C THR A 197 3.04 2.25 27.45
N ARG A 198 3.95 1.25 27.36
CA ARG A 198 4.09 0.38 26.18
C ARG A 198 2.78 -0.29 25.79
N LYS A 199 2.10 -0.94 26.74
CA LYS A 199 0.82 -1.61 26.49
C LYS A 199 -0.27 -0.63 26.07
N THR A 200 -0.24 0.59 26.59
CA THR A 200 -1.16 1.64 26.19
C THR A 200 -0.90 2.07 24.74
N VAL A 201 0.36 2.28 24.34
CA VAL A 201 0.72 2.61 22.95
C VAL A 201 0.36 1.46 21.98
N GLU A 202 0.64 0.21 22.34
CA GLU A 202 0.25 -0.97 21.55
C GLU A 202 -1.27 -1.01 21.32
N LYS A 203 -2.05 -0.71 22.36
CA LYS A 203 -3.51 -0.65 22.27
C LYS A 203 -3.99 0.51 21.40
N ILE A 204 -3.39 1.69 21.52
CA ILE A 204 -3.70 2.86 20.67
C ILE A 204 -3.47 2.51 19.20
N HIS A 205 -2.31 1.92 18.90
CA HIS A 205 -1.96 1.45 17.55
C HIS A 205 -2.97 0.44 17.01
N ALA A 206 -3.25 -0.62 17.78
CA ALA A 206 -4.19 -1.66 17.39
C ALA A 206 -5.61 -1.13 17.17
N ASP A 207 -6.12 -0.25 18.05
CA ASP A 207 -7.44 0.36 17.93
C ASP A 207 -7.51 1.27 16.69
N ALA A 208 -6.43 2.01 16.36
CA ALA A 208 -6.35 2.85 15.17
C ALA A 208 -6.31 2.05 13.87
N VAL A 209 -5.57 0.94 13.85
CA VAL A 209 -5.57 -0.02 12.73
C VAL A 209 -6.98 -0.56 12.50
N LYS A 210 -7.63 -1.10 13.54
CA LYS A 210 -8.97 -1.70 13.42
C LYS A 210 -10.00 -0.73 12.86
N LYS A 211 -10.11 0.47 13.44
CA LYS A 211 -11.04 1.50 12.95
C LYS A 211 -10.79 1.90 11.50
N THR A 212 -9.53 1.93 11.09
CA THR A 212 -9.14 2.22 9.71
C THR A 212 -9.58 1.10 8.76
N LEU A 213 -9.40 -0.16 9.15
CA LEU A 213 -9.82 -1.32 8.38
C LEU A 213 -11.34 -1.47 8.32
N ASP A 214 -12.06 -1.15 9.41
CA ASP A 214 -13.52 -1.14 9.44
C ASP A 214 -14.07 -0.16 8.39
N TRP A 215 -13.49 1.04 8.31
CA TRP A 215 -13.86 2.01 7.28
C TRP A 215 -13.48 1.54 5.87
N LEU A 216 -12.31 0.91 5.69
CA LEU A 216 -11.87 0.36 4.40
C LEU A 216 -12.82 -0.74 3.91
N GLU A 217 -13.33 -1.58 4.80
CA GLU A 217 -14.29 -2.63 4.47
C GLU A 217 -15.60 -2.06 3.91
N LEU A 218 -16.05 -0.89 4.37
CA LEU A 218 -17.22 -0.21 3.80
C LEU A 218 -17.04 0.20 2.34
N GLN A 219 -15.79 0.32 1.86
CA GLN A 219 -15.47 0.66 0.48
C GLN A 219 -15.25 -0.57 -0.41
N ALA A 220 -15.29 -1.77 0.17
CA ALA A 220 -14.96 -3.00 -0.55
C ALA A 220 -16.11 -3.45 -1.45
N THR A 221 -15.77 -3.78 -2.69
CA THR A 221 -16.70 -4.30 -3.68
C THR A 221 -16.14 -5.52 -4.41
N THR A 222 -17.03 -6.40 -4.86
CA THR A 222 -16.74 -7.49 -5.80
C THR A 222 -17.45 -7.26 -7.13
N ARG A 223 -17.04 -8.01 -8.16
CA ARG A 223 -17.70 -8.03 -9.47
C ARG A 223 -18.36 -9.37 -9.74
N ARG A 224 -19.53 -9.35 -10.39
CA ARG A 224 -20.33 -10.53 -10.76
C ARG A 224 -20.90 -10.38 -12.18
N GLY A 225 -21.24 -11.52 -12.79
CA GLY A 225 -21.85 -11.59 -14.12
C GLY A 225 -20.83 -11.60 -15.26
N LYS A 226 -21.31 -11.75 -16.50
CA LYS A 226 -20.46 -11.81 -17.70
C LYS A 226 -19.58 -10.56 -17.77
N GLY A 227 -18.26 -10.77 -17.82
CA GLY A 227 -17.28 -9.69 -17.84
C GLY A 227 -17.24 -8.83 -16.57
N GLY A 228 -17.91 -9.22 -15.47
CA GLY A 228 -18.00 -8.46 -14.22
C GLY A 228 -18.90 -7.23 -14.29
N ALA A 229 -20.02 -7.32 -15.01
CA ALA A 229 -20.93 -6.21 -15.27
C ALA A 229 -21.61 -5.66 -14.00
N LYS A 230 -21.88 -6.50 -13.00
CA LYS A 230 -22.50 -6.08 -11.74
C LYS A 230 -21.42 -5.86 -10.68
N ARG A 231 -21.48 -4.71 -10.00
CA ARG A 231 -20.69 -4.43 -8.79
C ARG A 231 -21.58 -4.57 -7.57
N GLU A 232 -21.06 -5.19 -6.55
CA GLU A 232 -21.77 -5.44 -5.30
C GLU A 232 -20.84 -5.15 -4.12
N SER A 233 -21.39 -4.62 -3.04
CA SER A 233 -20.70 -4.51 -1.75
C SER A 233 -20.15 -5.87 -1.33
N SER A 234 -19.01 -5.87 -0.65
CA SER A 234 -18.41 -7.08 -0.13
C SER A 234 -17.72 -6.82 1.20
N LYS A 235 -17.72 -7.83 2.06
CA LYS A 235 -17.05 -7.86 3.34
C LYS A 235 -15.65 -8.44 3.16
N LEU A 236 -14.66 -7.84 3.81
CA LEU A 236 -13.25 -8.19 3.67
C LEU A 236 -12.86 -9.31 4.64
N VAL A 237 -11.91 -10.13 4.20
CA VAL A 237 -11.22 -11.12 5.03
C VAL A 237 -9.79 -10.61 5.24
N ILE A 238 -9.43 -10.27 6.47
CA ILE A 238 -8.15 -9.62 6.77
C ILE A 238 -7.43 -10.37 7.88
N ALA A 239 -6.14 -10.70 7.66
CA ALA A 239 -5.25 -11.16 8.71
C ALA A 239 -4.32 -10.03 9.13
N MET A 240 -4.28 -9.68 10.41
CA MET A 240 -3.45 -8.60 10.96
C MET A 240 -2.27 -9.16 11.73
N PHE A 241 -1.05 -8.78 11.37
CA PHE A 241 0.19 -9.16 12.05
C PHE A 241 0.86 -7.91 12.62
N PRO A 242 0.77 -7.66 13.93
CA PRO A 242 1.44 -6.54 14.58
C PRO A 242 2.94 -6.82 14.76
N HIS A 243 3.77 -5.85 14.40
CA HIS A 243 5.22 -5.89 14.52
C HIS A 243 5.74 -4.64 15.22
N SER A 244 6.90 -4.77 15.86
CA SER A 244 7.43 -3.71 16.71
C SER A 244 8.83 -3.23 16.36
N THR A 245 9.53 -3.93 15.47
CA THR A 245 10.88 -3.60 15.03
C THR A 245 10.94 -3.48 13.52
N SER A 246 11.80 -2.61 13.01
CA SER A 246 12.18 -2.64 11.60
C SER A 246 12.99 -3.91 11.30
N ARG A 247 13.39 -4.09 10.04
CA ARG A 247 14.42 -5.08 9.75
C ARG A 247 15.75 -4.62 10.36
N ALA A 248 16.56 -5.59 10.81
CA ALA A 248 17.96 -5.35 11.13
C ALA A 248 18.68 -4.82 9.88
N VAL A 249 19.70 -3.99 10.10
CA VAL A 249 20.57 -3.48 9.04
C VAL A 249 21.98 -3.85 9.43
N ASP A 250 22.64 -4.65 8.60
CA ASP A 250 23.99 -5.17 8.87
C ASP A 250 24.03 -5.92 10.22
N ASN A 251 25.01 -5.65 11.08
CA ASN A 251 25.14 -6.26 12.42
C ASN A 251 24.46 -5.46 13.55
N HIS A 252 23.59 -4.50 13.21
CA HIS A 252 22.92 -3.68 14.22
C HIS A 252 21.59 -4.28 14.67
N LEU A 253 21.25 -4.04 15.93
CA LEU A 253 19.91 -4.32 16.45
C LEU A 253 18.85 -3.56 15.63
N PRO A 254 17.70 -4.19 15.34
CA PRO A 254 16.57 -3.54 14.70
C PRO A 254 16.13 -2.24 15.38
N ASP A 255 15.78 -1.23 14.59
CA ASP A 255 15.20 0.01 15.11
C ASP A 255 13.73 -0.23 15.55
N PRO A 256 13.23 0.44 16.60
CA PRO A 256 11.84 0.32 17.00
C PRO A 256 10.92 0.92 15.93
N GLN A 257 9.97 0.15 15.44
CA GLN A 257 9.03 0.56 14.40
C GLN A 257 7.71 -0.19 14.59
N LEU A 258 6.74 0.46 15.23
CA LEU A 258 5.40 -0.09 15.36
C LEU A 258 4.69 -0.06 14.00
N HIS A 259 4.27 -1.23 13.54
CA HIS A 259 3.50 -1.36 12.32
C HIS A 259 2.62 -2.61 12.35
N THR A 260 1.60 -2.66 11.50
CA THR A 260 0.77 -3.85 11.33
C THR A 260 0.63 -4.18 9.86
N HIS A 261 1.03 -5.40 9.49
CA HIS A 261 0.74 -5.98 8.18
C HIS A 261 -0.72 -6.42 8.16
N CYS A 262 -1.54 -5.77 7.34
CA CYS A 262 -2.95 -6.09 7.20
C CYS A 262 -3.15 -6.81 5.86
N LEU A 263 -3.11 -8.14 5.88
CA LEU A 263 -3.22 -8.96 4.69
C LEU A 263 -4.69 -9.07 4.28
N VAL A 264 -5.07 -8.24 3.31
CA VAL A 264 -6.40 -8.26 2.69
C VAL A 264 -6.41 -9.36 1.63
N MET A 265 -7.15 -10.43 1.89
CA MET A 265 -7.28 -11.54 0.95
C MET A 265 -7.95 -11.07 -0.34
N ASN A 266 -7.58 -11.65 -1.49
CA ASN A 266 -8.30 -11.40 -2.73
C ASN A 266 -9.63 -12.18 -2.80
N LEU A 267 -10.48 -11.90 -1.81
CA LEU A 267 -11.71 -12.61 -1.49
C LEU A 267 -12.60 -11.67 -0.68
N GLY A 268 -13.82 -11.44 -1.19
CA GLY A 268 -14.88 -10.71 -0.51
C GLY A 268 -16.14 -11.55 -0.40
N VAL A 269 -16.83 -11.44 0.73
CA VAL A 269 -18.12 -12.08 1.00
C VAL A 269 -19.24 -11.08 0.74
N ARG A 270 -20.21 -11.42 -0.09
CA ARG A 270 -21.36 -10.55 -0.42
C ARG A 270 -22.46 -10.69 0.62
N ASP A 271 -23.43 -9.79 0.56
CA ASP A 271 -24.57 -9.79 1.49
C ASP A 271 -25.46 -11.05 1.34
N ASP A 272 -25.46 -11.69 0.17
CA ASP A 272 -26.15 -12.96 -0.09
C ASP A 272 -25.36 -14.21 0.38
N GLY A 273 -24.22 -14.01 1.07
CA GLY A 273 -23.34 -15.08 1.57
C GLY A 273 -22.41 -15.68 0.50
N THR A 274 -22.58 -15.33 -0.77
CA THR A 274 -21.68 -15.81 -1.83
C THR A 274 -20.38 -15.02 -1.88
N THR A 275 -19.37 -15.56 -2.55
CA THR A 275 -18.02 -14.97 -2.53
C THR A 275 -17.49 -14.61 -3.92
N GLY A 276 -16.49 -13.73 -3.97
CA GLY A 276 -15.81 -13.33 -5.20
C GLY A 276 -14.50 -12.60 -4.95
N ALA A 277 -13.71 -12.40 -5.99
CA ALA A 277 -12.50 -11.58 -5.90
C ALA A 277 -12.87 -10.10 -5.69
N ILE A 278 -12.12 -9.42 -4.83
CA ILE A 278 -12.32 -7.99 -4.56
C ILE A 278 -11.80 -7.12 -5.71
N GLU A 279 -12.42 -5.97 -5.91
CA GLU A 279 -11.95 -4.97 -6.88
C GLU A 279 -10.89 -4.07 -6.23
N ILE A 280 -9.64 -4.55 -6.16
CA ILE A 280 -8.53 -3.85 -5.47
C ILE A 280 -8.35 -2.39 -5.90
N ASN A 281 -8.56 -2.06 -7.18
CA ASN A 281 -8.37 -0.69 -7.67
C ASN A 281 -9.25 0.31 -6.91
N ARG A 282 -10.45 -0.10 -6.48
CA ARG A 282 -11.35 0.74 -5.66
C ARG A 282 -10.77 0.98 -4.27
N LEU A 283 -10.24 -0.05 -3.62
CA LEU A 283 -9.56 0.12 -2.34
C LEU A 283 -8.32 1.02 -2.46
N LEU A 284 -7.58 0.93 -3.57
CA LEU A 284 -6.41 1.75 -3.84
C LEU A 284 -6.76 3.24 -4.09
N GLU A 285 -7.94 3.54 -4.65
CA GLU A 285 -8.46 4.92 -4.74
C GLU A 285 -8.56 5.58 -3.35
N HIS A 286 -8.76 4.78 -2.29
CA HIS A 286 -8.87 5.27 -0.92
C HIS A 286 -7.55 5.29 -0.14
N LYS A 287 -6.39 4.94 -0.74
CA LYS A 287 -5.09 4.84 -0.04
C LYS A 287 -4.77 6.08 0.82
N MET A 288 -5.00 7.27 0.29
CA MET A 288 -4.72 8.52 1.04
C MET A 288 -5.68 8.75 2.20
N ILE A 289 -6.95 8.37 2.04
CA ILE A 289 -7.97 8.47 3.09
C ILE A 289 -7.65 7.49 4.22
N VAL A 290 -7.31 6.24 3.89
CA VAL A 290 -6.91 5.21 4.86
C VAL A 290 -5.74 5.69 5.71
N GLY A 291 -4.69 6.22 5.08
CA GLY A 291 -3.55 6.78 5.80
C GLY A 291 -3.94 7.97 6.69
N ALA A 292 -4.82 8.85 6.24
CA ALA A 292 -5.28 10.00 7.02
C ALA A 292 -6.15 9.60 8.21
N LEU A 293 -7.06 8.65 8.04
CA LEU A 293 -7.93 8.13 9.09
C LEU A 293 -7.11 7.48 10.21
N TYR A 294 -6.15 6.63 9.85
CA TYR A 294 -5.24 6.02 10.81
C TYR A 294 -4.46 7.06 11.63
N ARG A 295 -3.94 8.11 10.98
CA ARG A 295 -3.25 9.20 11.70
C ARG A 295 -4.18 9.96 12.62
N ALA A 296 -5.37 10.31 12.15
CA ALA A 296 -6.35 11.05 12.96
C ALA A 296 -6.74 10.24 14.21
N GLU A 297 -6.92 8.93 14.06
CA GLU A 297 -7.27 8.05 15.16
C GLU A 297 -6.12 7.84 16.15
N LEU A 298 -4.88 7.69 15.67
CA LEU A 298 -3.70 7.70 16.54
C LEU A 298 -3.58 9.01 17.32
N ALA A 299 -3.62 10.15 16.62
CA ALA A 299 -3.50 11.48 17.20
C ALA A 299 -4.51 11.70 18.33
N LYS A 300 -5.78 11.38 18.06
CA LYS A 300 -6.86 11.46 19.05
C LYS A 300 -6.56 10.60 20.28
N GLN A 301 -6.25 9.33 20.08
CA GLN A 301 -6.06 8.40 21.19
C GLN A 301 -4.79 8.65 22.00
N ILE A 302 -3.72 9.17 21.38
CA ILE A 302 -2.51 9.61 22.07
C ILE A 302 -2.85 10.73 23.05
N GLY A 303 -3.58 11.76 22.59
CA GLY A 303 -4.04 12.84 23.44
C GLY A 303 -4.95 12.36 24.57
N GLU A 304 -5.95 11.52 24.26
CA GLU A 304 -6.94 11.05 25.25
C GLU A 304 -6.37 10.09 26.30
N ARG A 305 -5.45 9.20 25.92
CA ARG A 305 -4.99 8.10 26.79
C ARG A 305 -3.61 8.32 27.40
N LEU A 306 -2.76 9.12 26.77
CA LEU A 306 -1.39 9.40 27.23
C LEU A 306 -1.19 10.86 27.63
N GLY A 307 -2.08 11.77 27.21
CA GLY A 307 -1.94 13.21 27.46
C GLY A 307 -0.77 13.85 26.72
N TYR A 308 -0.19 13.17 25.72
CA TYR A 308 0.94 13.73 24.96
C TYR A 308 0.45 14.73 23.94
N GLU A 309 1.21 15.82 23.81
CA GLU A 309 1.03 16.77 22.73
C GLU A 309 1.56 16.22 21.42
N ILE A 310 0.80 16.46 20.35
CA ILE A 310 1.22 16.19 18.99
C ILE A 310 1.52 17.51 18.26
N GLY A 311 2.55 17.51 17.44
CA GLY A 311 2.93 18.63 16.59
C GLY A 311 2.96 18.20 15.13
N ALA A 312 2.76 19.15 14.20
CA ALA A 312 3.21 18.91 12.83
C ALA A 312 4.73 18.69 12.85
N HIS A 313 5.24 17.80 12.02
CA HIS A 313 6.68 17.68 11.79
C HIS A 313 7.20 18.97 11.14
N ILE A 314 7.51 19.98 11.95
CA ILE A 314 8.20 21.19 11.52
C ILE A 314 9.66 20.92 11.83
N GLN A 315 10.48 20.63 10.81
CA GLN A 315 11.92 20.77 10.99
C GLN A 315 12.16 22.22 11.42
N GLU A 316 12.68 22.42 12.62
CA GLU A 316 13.01 23.76 13.07
C GLU A 316 14.02 24.38 12.11
N LYS A 317 13.70 25.60 11.72
CA LYS A 317 14.36 26.47 10.75
C LYS A 317 15.89 26.46 10.89
N GLY A 318 16.60 26.00 9.87
CA GLY A 318 17.88 26.62 9.53
C GLY A 318 17.60 27.94 8.80
N GLU A 319 18.30 29.03 9.15
CA GLU A 319 18.07 30.40 8.65
C GLU A 319 18.19 30.59 7.12
N PHE A 320 18.41 29.54 6.34
CA PHE A 320 18.76 29.63 4.93
C PHE A 320 17.98 28.71 3.99
N GLU A 321 16.74 28.34 4.32
CA GLU A 321 15.87 27.63 3.37
C GLU A 321 14.67 28.48 2.93
N THR A 322 14.62 28.75 1.61
CA THR A 322 13.52 29.48 0.98
C THR A 322 12.18 28.76 1.18
N ALA A 323 11.09 29.53 1.25
CA ALA A 323 9.71 29.09 1.51
C ALA A 323 9.15 27.98 0.58
N SER A 324 9.91 27.55 -0.44
CA SER A 324 9.57 26.47 -1.35
C SER A 324 9.90 25.07 -0.77
N SER A 325 10.86 24.96 0.15
CA SER A 325 11.27 23.68 0.78
C SER A 325 10.34 23.24 1.92
N VAL A 326 9.70 24.19 2.60
CA VAL A 326 8.76 23.95 3.73
C VAL A 326 7.48 23.21 3.29
N LYS A 327 7.12 23.25 2.00
CA LYS A 327 5.92 22.60 1.47
C LYS A 327 6.04 21.08 1.25
N LYS A 328 7.21 20.46 1.48
CA LYS A 328 7.51 19.09 1.02
C LYS A 328 7.38 17.95 2.05
N GLN A 329 7.18 18.20 3.35
CA GLN A 329 6.94 17.15 4.36
C GLN A 329 5.46 17.15 4.81
N GLY A 330 4.60 16.55 3.99
CA GLY A 330 3.14 16.67 4.12
C GLY A 330 2.54 15.96 5.34
N ASN A 331 1.67 16.65 6.08
CA ASN A 331 0.61 16.11 6.97
C ASN A 331 0.95 14.92 7.90
N LEU A 332 2.22 14.73 8.30
CA LEU A 332 2.60 13.80 9.35
C LEU A 332 2.71 14.55 10.67
N PHE A 333 2.13 13.98 11.72
CA PHE A 333 2.32 14.46 13.09
C PHE A 333 3.44 13.65 13.75
N GLU A 334 4.13 14.29 14.67
CA GLU A 334 5.05 13.65 15.61
C GLU A 334 4.60 13.95 17.04
N VAL A 335 4.95 13.08 17.97
CA VAL A 335 4.75 13.35 19.40
C VAL A 335 5.82 14.33 19.86
N LYS A 336 5.42 15.46 20.48
CA LYS A 336 6.36 16.48 20.95
C LYS A 336 7.21 15.94 22.11
N GLY A 337 8.44 16.46 22.25
CA GLY A 337 9.34 16.14 23.35
C GLY A 337 10.34 15.02 23.09
N VAL A 338 10.27 14.34 21.93
CA VAL A 338 11.32 13.44 21.46
C VAL A 338 12.42 14.27 20.78
N LYS A 339 13.66 14.17 21.28
CA LYS A 339 14.82 14.90 20.72
C LYS A 339 15.18 14.37 19.33
N GLU A 340 15.63 15.25 18.43
CA GLU A 340 16.06 14.88 17.07
C GLU A 340 17.21 13.86 17.08
N GLU A 341 18.15 13.99 18.02
CA GLU A 341 19.26 13.05 18.20
C GLU A 341 18.78 11.59 18.39
N LEU A 342 17.67 11.39 19.10
CA LEU A 342 17.05 10.07 19.27
C LEU A 342 16.38 9.60 17.98
N LEU A 343 15.78 10.50 17.21
CA LEU A 343 15.20 10.17 15.92
C LEU A 343 16.27 9.71 14.93
N GLU A 344 17.41 10.39 14.90
CA GLU A 344 18.55 10.02 14.05
C GLU A 344 19.15 8.66 14.45
N GLU A 345 19.38 8.44 15.75
CA GLU A 345 19.96 7.20 16.26
C GLU A 345 19.09 5.97 15.91
N PHE A 346 17.76 6.11 16.01
CA PHE A 346 16.83 5.03 15.70
C PHE A 346 16.34 5.03 14.24
N SER A 347 16.98 5.74 13.33
CA SER A 347 16.60 5.80 11.89
C SER A 347 17.66 5.22 10.95
N LYS A 348 18.40 4.20 11.39
CA LYS A 348 19.52 3.59 10.66
C LYS A 348 19.09 3.07 9.29
N ARG A 349 17.94 2.40 9.23
CA ARG A 349 17.36 1.92 7.96
C ARG A 349 17.12 3.06 6.97
N ARG A 350 16.55 4.17 7.45
CA ARG A 350 16.25 5.35 6.64
C ARG A 350 17.52 6.00 6.11
N ARG A 351 18.56 6.10 6.93
CA ARG A 351 19.87 6.64 6.54
C ARG A 351 20.46 5.84 5.37
N LYS A 352 20.43 4.50 5.44
CA LYS A 352 20.92 3.63 4.35
C LYS A 352 20.13 3.81 3.05
N ILE A 353 18.80 3.95 3.11
CA ILE A 353 17.96 4.23 1.91
C ILE A 353 18.32 5.59 1.31
N LYS A 354 18.40 6.64 2.14
CA LYS A 354 18.75 8.00 1.68
C LYS A 354 20.13 8.04 1.03
N GLN A 355 21.12 7.40 1.64
CA GLN A 355 22.47 7.29 1.07
C GLN A 355 22.44 6.60 -0.29
N LYS A 356 21.69 5.49 -0.42
CA LYS A 356 21.59 4.77 -1.70
C LYS A 356 20.89 5.57 -2.80
N LEU A 357 19.86 6.33 -2.45
CA LEU A 357 19.18 7.25 -3.37
C LEU A 357 20.10 8.37 -3.84
N GLN A 358 20.89 8.92 -2.91
CA GLN A 358 21.89 9.95 -3.23
C GLN A 358 22.99 9.40 -4.15
N GLU A 359 23.51 8.20 -3.88
CA GLU A 359 24.45 7.50 -4.77
C GLU A 359 23.91 7.32 -6.19
N ARG A 360 22.59 7.15 -6.33
CA ARG A 360 21.93 6.93 -7.63
C ARG A 360 21.43 8.21 -8.30
N GLY A 361 21.48 9.35 -7.61
CA GLY A 361 20.87 10.59 -8.09
C GLY A 361 19.34 10.49 -8.27
N GLU A 362 18.67 9.65 -7.49
CA GLU A 362 17.24 9.38 -7.62
C GLU A 362 16.44 9.94 -6.44
N GLU A 363 15.29 10.57 -6.71
CA GLU A 363 14.41 11.13 -5.65
C GLU A 363 12.99 10.55 -5.68
N SER A 364 12.69 9.65 -6.62
CA SER A 364 11.32 9.18 -6.84
C SER A 364 10.85 8.16 -5.79
N ALA A 365 9.54 8.06 -5.59
CA ALA A 365 8.96 7.07 -4.68
C ALA A 365 9.25 5.62 -5.10
N VAL A 366 9.23 5.37 -6.40
CA VAL A 366 9.59 4.08 -6.99
C VAL A 366 11.07 3.78 -6.78
N ALA A 367 11.94 4.78 -6.96
CA ALA A 367 13.36 4.64 -6.67
C ALA A 367 13.63 4.34 -5.19
N ALA A 368 12.89 4.97 -4.29
CA ALA A 368 13.02 4.69 -2.85
C ALA A 368 12.57 3.27 -2.49
N GLU A 369 11.51 2.76 -3.11
CA GLU A 369 11.07 1.37 -2.96
C GLU A 369 12.16 0.41 -3.44
N VAL A 370 12.74 0.66 -4.62
CA VAL A 370 13.85 -0.13 -5.17
C VAL A 370 15.10 -0.05 -4.28
N ALA A 371 15.49 1.15 -3.85
CA ALA A 371 16.59 1.34 -2.91
C ALA A 371 16.34 0.64 -1.57
N ALA A 372 15.08 0.58 -1.11
CA ALA A 372 14.69 -0.16 0.09
C ALA A 372 14.73 -1.69 -0.09
N LEU A 373 14.68 -2.20 -1.32
CA LEU A 373 14.95 -3.61 -1.63
C LEU A 373 16.46 -3.88 -1.70
N ASP A 374 17.21 -2.99 -2.34
CA ASP A 374 18.63 -3.21 -2.63
C ASP A 374 19.54 -3.02 -1.41
N THR A 375 19.07 -2.31 -0.39
CA THR A 375 19.81 -2.07 0.86
C THR A 375 19.41 -3.04 1.99
N ARG A 376 18.73 -4.13 1.62
CA ARG A 376 18.37 -5.23 2.52
C ARG A 376 19.58 -6.03 2.95
#